data_AF-A0A2D7PRH6-F1
#
_entry.id   AF-A0A2D7PRH6-F1
#
_cell.length_a   1.000
_cell.length_b   1.000
_cell.length_c   1.000
_cell.angle_alpha   90.00
_cell.angle_beta   90.00
_cell.angle_gamma   90.00
#
_symmetry.space_group_name_H-M   'P 1'
#
loop_
_entity.id
_entity.type
_entity.pdbx_description
1 polymer ?
#
loop_
_entity_poly.entity_id
_entity_poly.type
_entity_poly.pdbx_seq_one_letter_code
_entity_poly.pdbx_strand_id
1 'polypeptide(L)'
;MSERMYPGMSPDERTTFSPYSAFDIPADLRQLHGRYDVASVARRVRNFRYAEEWMMMIMGGWVATIPEVPVKTGLGKVIWEGAQAADEFGKRLPELRCGRKAVEASEASNEGFAGFVQAVAGPETPDLTIEKLVGVFDVLKPHLVEIYETTMRETDQISDAPTIEILETAVRKTRRHIAWGQEVLDRLCDTEALRERRRARADELSEQLSASGGVTGTLASDRGQLN
;
A
#
# COMPACT_ATOMS: atom_id res chain seq x y z
N MET A 1 -1.64 33.00 -19.92
CA MET A 1 -1.65 31.80 -19.06
C MET A 1 -0.23 31.28 -19.05
N SER A 2 0.45 31.28 -17.90
CA SER A 2 1.82 30.77 -17.80
C SER A 2 1.82 29.28 -18.14
N GLU A 3 2.62 28.88 -19.12
CA GLU A 3 2.87 27.47 -19.44
C GLU A 3 3.41 26.79 -18.18
N ARG A 4 2.74 25.74 -17.72
CA ARG A 4 3.06 25.06 -16.46
C ARG A 4 4.31 24.21 -16.71
N MET A 5 5.37 24.45 -15.94
CA MET A 5 6.66 23.75 -16.12
C MET A 5 6.69 22.32 -15.53
N TYR A 6 5.68 21.91 -14.77
CA TYR A 6 5.71 20.65 -14.02
C TYR A 6 4.63 19.66 -14.51
N PRO A 7 5.02 18.41 -14.83
CA PRO A 7 4.09 17.38 -15.27
C PRO A 7 3.16 16.91 -14.15
N GLY A 8 2.08 16.23 -14.52
CA GLY A 8 1.18 15.56 -13.57
C GLY A 8 -0.30 15.55 -13.94
N MET A 9 -0.66 15.96 -15.17
CA MET A 9 -2.05 15.95 -15.64
C MET A 9 -2.31 14.88 -16.71
N SER A 10 -1.27 14.30 -17.33
CA SER A 10 -1.39 13.27 -18.36
C SER A 10 -0.20 12.30 -18.33
N PRO A 11 -0.40 10.99 -18.63
CA PRO A 11 0.68 10.01 -18.70
C PRO A 11 1.78 10.34 -19.72
N ASP A 12 1.46 11.10 -20.77
CA ASP A 12 2.36 11.44 -21.87
C ASP A 12 3.08 12.78 -21.69
N GLU A 13 2.79 13.50 -20.61
CA GLU A 13 3.42 14.79 -20.30
C GLU A 13 4.91 14.58 -19.98
N ARG A 14 5.78 15.29 -20.71
CA ARG A 14 7.24 15.24 -20.56
C ARG A 14 7.80 16.65 -20.54
N THR A 15 8.52 17.00 -19.47
CA THR A 15 9.31 18.24 -19.41
C THR A 15 10.80 17.91 -19.46
N THR A 16 11.50 18.48 -20.43
CA THR A 16 12.96 18.38 -20.56
C THR A 16 13.65 19.59 -19.94
N PHE A 17 14.85 19.39 -19.39
CA PHE A 17 15.67 20.49 -18.91
C PHE A 17 16.51 21.08 -20.04
N SER A 18 16.26 22.33 -20.42
CA SER A 18 17.16 23.04 -21.32
C SER A 18 18.49 23.32 -20.59
N PRO A 19 19.64 23.09 -21.24
CA PRO A 19 20.94 23.43 -20.65
C PRO A 19 21.02 24.94 -20.39
N TYR A 20 21.15 25.34 -19.12
CA TYR A 20 21.37 26.74 -18.74
C TYR A 20 22.88 27.03 -18.71
N SER A 21 23.35 27.73 -19.74
CA SER A 21 24.75 28.13 -19.92
C SER A 21 25.08 29.36 -19.08
N ALA A 22 25.46 29.14 -17.81
CA ALA A 22 26.30 30.09 -17.09
C ALA A 22 27.61 29.43 -16.60
N PHE A 23 27.63 28.10 -16.53
CA PHE A 23 28.77 27.26 -16.18
C PHE A 23 28.67 25.98 -17.04
N ASP A 24 29.80 25.33 -17.35
CA ASP A 24 29.87 24.06 -18.10
C ASP A 24 29.23 22.90 -17.32
N ILE A 25 27.94 23.01 -17.01
CA ILE A 25 27.16 21.99 -16.31
C ILE A 25 26.82 20.92 -17.35
N PRO A 26 27.18 19.65 -17.11
CA PRO A 26 26.77 18.55 -17.99
C PRO A 26 25.26 18.53 -18.20
N ALA A 27 24.83 18.24 -19.43
CA ALA A 27 23.41 18.13 -19.73
C ALA A 27 22.75 17.04 -18.89
N ASP A 28 21.71 17.38 -18.14
CA ASP A 28 20.86 16.40 -17.46
C ASP A 28 19.93 15.77 -18.50
N LEU A 29 20.16 14.49 -18.80
CA LEU A 29 19.40 13.74 -19.81
C LEU A 29 18.07 13.22 -19.28
N ARG A 30 17.81 13.36 -17.98
CA ARG A 30 16.56 12.90 -17.37
C ARG A 30 15.39 13.81 -17.78
N GLN A 31 14.20 13.27 -17.78
CA GLN A 31 12.97 13.98 -18.10
C GLN A 31 12.03 13.94 -16.90
N LEU A 32 11.37 15.06 -16.59
CA LEU A 32 10.25 15.05 -15.66
C LEU A 32 9.04 14.46 -16.36
N HIS A 33 8.47 13.42 -15.76
CA HIS A 33 7.33 12.69 -16.29
C HIS A 33 6.57 11.99 -15.18
N GLY A 34 5.24 11.98 -15.21
CA GLY A 34 4.51 11.26 -14.17
C GLY A 34 3.03 11.55 -14.24
N ARG A 35 2.23 10.58 -13.83
CA ARG A 35 0.77 10.65 -13.87
C ARG A 35 0.19 11.43 -12.70
N TYR A 36 0.97 11.59 -11.62
CA TYR A 36 0.46 12.11 -10.36
C TYR A 36 1.04 13.47 -10.02
N ASP A 37 0.14 14.41 -9.76
CA ASP A 37 0.48 15.66 -9.09
C ASP A 37 0.64 15.47 -7.57
N VAL A 38 1.19 16.48 -6.90
CA VAL A 38 1.45 16.47 -5.45
C VAL A 38 0.19 16.13 -4.64
N ALA A 39 -0.97 16.64 -5.04
CA ALA A 39 -2.23 16.38 -4.35
C ALA A 39 -2.68 14.91 -4.50
N SER A 40 -2.51 14.33 -5.68
CA SER A 40 -2.80 12.92 -5.94
C SER A 40 -1.87 11.99 -5.16
N VAL A 41 -0.58 12.29 -5.11
CA VAL A 41 0.39 11.55 -4.28
C VAL A 41 0.02 11.65 -2.81
N ALA A 42 -0.27 12.85 -2.31
CA ALA A 42 -0.67 13.06 -0.91
C ALA A 42 -1.87 12.22 -0.50
N ARG A 43 -2.91 12.17 -1.34
CA ARG A 43 -4.08 11.32 -1.10
C ARG A 43 -3.70 9.84 -1.04
N ARG A 44 -2.88 9.35 -2.00
CA ARG A 44 -2.42 7.96 -2.00
C ARG A 44 -1.61 7.62 -0.74
N VAL A 45 -0.66 8.46 -0.37
CA VAL A 45 0.17 8.27 0.84
C VAL A 45 -0.70 8.22 2.10
N ARG A 46 -1.74 9.06 2.19
CA ARG A 46 -2.70 9.01 3.31
C ARG A 46 -3.44 7.68 3.37
N ASN A 47 -3.88 7.16 2.22
CA ASN A 47 -4.58 5.89 2.15
C ASN A 47 -3.64 4.70 2.46
N PHE A 48 -2.39 4.77 2.02
CA PHE A 48 -1.37 3.74 2.29
C PHE A 48 -1.06 3.67 3.78
N ARG A 49 -0.90 4.83 4.41
CA ARG A 49 -0.79 4.91 5.86
C ARG A 49 -1.98 4.27 6.55
N TYR A 50 -3.21 4.59 6.13
CA TYR A 50 -4.41 3.98 6.70
C TYR A 50 -4.38 2.46 6.62
N ALA A 51 -4.02 1.91 5.46
CA ALA A 51 -3.93 0.46 5.29
C ALA A 51 -2.84 -0.16 6.20
N GLU A 52 -1.64 0.40 6.26
CA GLU A 52 -0.56 -0.12 7.11
C GLU A 52 -0.90 0.00 8.61
N GLU A 53 -1.44 1.14 9.02
CA GLU A 53 -1.81 1.44 10.41
C GLU A 53 -2.93 0.52 10.91
N TRP A 54 -4.02 0.36 10.15
CA TRP A 54 -5.09 -0.54 10.56
C TRP A 54 -4.64 -2.01 10.50
N MET A 55 -3.91 -2.40 9.46
CA MET A 55 -3.37 -3.76 9.37
C MET A 55 -2.45 -4.08 10.57
N MET A 56 -1.57 -3.17 10.98
CA MET A 56 -0.70 -3.40 12.15
C MET A 56 -1.52 -3.51 13.44
N MET A 57 -2.56 -2.69 13.63
CA MET A 57 -3.41 -2.72 14.82
C MET A 57 -4.22 -4.01 14.90
N ILE A 58 -4.80 -4.44 13.78
CA ILE A 58 -5.55 -5.70 13.65
C ILE A 58 -4.65 -6.88 14.04
N MET A 59 -3.47 -7.00 13.41
CA MET A 59 -2.52 -8.05 13.72
C MET A 59 -2.05 -7.99 15.18
N GLY A 60 -1.83 -6.78 15.72
CA GLY A 60 -1.49 -6.57 17.13
C GLY A 60 -2.53 -7.12 18.10
N GLY A 61 -3.82 -6.91 17.81
CA GLY A 61 -4.92 -7.50 18.57
C GLY A 61 -4.95 -9.03 18.49
N TRP A 62 -4.64 -9.60 17.31
CA TRP A 62 -4.63 -11.05 17.11
C TRP A 62 -3.49 -11.79 17.81
N VAL A 63 -2.38 -11.13 18.15
CA VAL A 63 -1.27 -11.76 18.89
C VAL A 63 -1.77 -12.42 20.19
N ALA A 64 -2.78 -11.81 20.83
CA ALA A 64 -3.38 -12.35 22.05
C ALA A 64 -4.27 -13.58 21.78
N THR A 65 -4.97 -13.63 20.64
CA THR A 65 -6.00 -14.64 20.37
C THR A 65 -5.52 -15.83 19.56
N ILE A 66 -4.51 -15.68 18.71
CA ILE A 66 -3.88 -16.78 17.97
C ILE A 66 -3.28 -17.77 18.98
N PRO A 67 -3.50 -19.09 18.90
CA PRO A 67 -2.89 -20.06 19.81
C PRO A 67 -1.46 -20.46 19.40
N GLU A 68 -1.14 -20.44 18.10
CA GLU A 68 0.13 -20.94 17.57
C GLU A 68 1.31 -19.99 17.89
N VAL A 69 2.17 -20.39 18.83
CA VAL A 69 3.34 -19.59 19.26
C VAL A 69 4.25 -19.18 18.09
N PRO A 70 4.60 -20.06 17.12
CA PRO A 70 5.42 -19.66 15.96
C PRO A 70 4.77 -18.58 15.09
N VAL A 71 3.44 -18.56 15.01
CA VAL A 71 2.69 -17.53 14.27
C VAL A 71 2.79 -16.20 15.01
N LYS A 72 2.65 -16.19 16.35
CA LYS A 72 2.80 -14.96 17.16
C LYS A 72 4.16 -14.31 16.99
N THR A 73 5.22 -15.10 17.10
CA THR A 73 6.59 -14.58 17.04
C THR A 73 6.91 -14.03 15.65
N GLY A 74 6.44 -14.69 14.58
CA GLY A 74 6.56 -14.17 13.22
C GLY A 74 5.75 -12.90 12.99
N LEU A 75 4.50 -12.84 13.46
CA LEU A 75 3.66 -11.65 13.37
C LEU A 75 4.30 -10.43 14.05
N GLY A 76 5.02 -10.60 15.15
CA GLY A 76 5.71 -9.50 15.82
C GLY A 76 6.64 -8.71 14.90
N LYS A 77 7.37 -9.41 14.02
CA LYS A 77 8.23 -8.77 13.00
C LYS A 77 7.40 -8.03 11.96
N VAL A 78 6.34 -8.65 11.45
CA VAL A 78 5.44 -8.07 10.44
C VAL A 78 4.75 -6.81 10.96
N ILE A 79 4.28 -6.83 12.21
CA ILE A 79 3.64 -5.69 12.90
C ILE A 79 4.64 -4.53 13.01
N TRP A 80 5.85 -4.79 13.50
CA TRP A 80 6.87 -3.76 13.65
C TRP A 80 7.29 -3.13 12.31
N GLU A 81 7.37 -3.93 11.24
CA GLU A 81 7.68 -3.39 9.91
C GLU A 81 6.51 -2.63 9.28
N GLY A 82 5.26 -3.04 9.53
CA GLY A 82 4.06 -2.27 9.17
C GLY A 82 3.99 -0.94 9.90
N ALA A 83 4.34 -0.91 11.20
CA ALA A 83 4.39 0.31 11.99
C ALA A 83 5.41 1.32 11.45
N GLN A 84 6.60 0.84 11.04
CA GLN A 84 7.58 1.71 10.38
C GLN A 84 7.07 2.24 9.05
N ALA A 85 6.40 1.42 8.23
CA ALA A 85 5.84 1.88 6.97
C ALA A 85 4.79 2.98 7.20
N ALA A 86 3.87 2.79 8.15
CA ALA A 86 2.89 3.80 8.53
C ALA A 86 3.53 5.11 9.03
N ASP A 87 4.60 5.01 9.84
CA ASP A 87 5.35 6.17 10.33
C ASP A 87 6.05 6.94 9.19
N GLU A 88 6.70 6.24 8.25
CA GLU A 88 7.33 6.87 7.08
C GLU A 88 6.29 7.57 6.17
N PHE A 89 5.13 6.95 5.94
CA PHE A 89 4.04 7.62 5.22
C PHE A 89 3.52 8.85 5.98
N GLY A 90 3.43 8.78 7.32
CA GLY A 90 3.07 9.92 8.16
C GLY A 90 4.05 11.10 8.04
N LYS A 91 5.35 10.82 8.04
CA LYS A 91 6.42 11.83 7.83
C LYS A 91 6.37 12.44 6.44
N ARG A 92 5.98 11.67 5.42
CA ARG A 92 5.89 12.14 4.03
C ARG A 92 4.75 13.14 3.79
N LEU A 93 3.64 13.04 4.53
CA LEU A 93 2.44 13.85 4.27
C LEU A 93 2.65 15.38 4.37
N PRO A 94 3.32 15.93 5.42
CA PRO A 94 3.63 17.37 5.46
C PRO A 94 4.50 17.86 4.32
N GLU A 95 5.43 17.02 3.84
CA GLU A 95 6.33 17.33 2.73
C GLU A 95 5.54 17.50 1.42
N LEU A 96 4.41 16.82 1.30
CA LEU A 96 3.45 16.91 0.18
C LEU A 96 2.42 18.05 0.36
N ARG A 97 2.79 19.13 1.08
CA ARG A 97 1.97 20.35 1.25
C ARG A 97 0.61 20.14 1.93
N CYS A 98 0.43 19.06 2.68
CA CYS A 98 -0.81 18.81 3.46
C CYS A 98 -0.86 19.56 4.81
N GLY A 99 0.17 20.33 5.12
CA GLY A 99 0.33 21.02 6.41
C GLY A 99 0.85 20.09 7.52
N ARG A 100 1.40 20.66 8.59
CA ARG A 100 2.09 19.90 9.65
C ARG A 100 1.17 18.95 10.43
N LYS A 101 -0.13 19.25 10.52
CA LYS A 101 -1.11 18.38 11.19
C LYS A 101 -1.37 17.09 10.41
N ALA A 102 -0.94 17.00 9.15
CA ALA A 102 -1.10 15.79 8.35
C ALA A 102 -0.19 14.63 8.79
N VAL A 103 0.79 14.87 9.69
CA VAL A 103 1.58 13.79 10.33
C VAL A 103 0.71 12.82 11.11
N GLU A 104 -0.53 13.18 11.47
CA GLU A 104 -1.49 12.30 12.14
C GLU A 104 -2.67 11.91 11.22
N ALA A 105 -2.69 12.42 9.98
CA ALA A 105 -3.78 12.15 9.06
C ALA A 105 -3.64 10.75 8.44
N SER A 106 -4.63 9.91 8.73
CA SER A 106 -4.80 8.56 8.20
C SER A 106 -6.28 8.40 7.86
N GLU A 107 -6.59 8.05 6.62
CA GLU A 107 -7.96 8.06 6.11
C GLU A 107 -8.13 6.97 5.04
N ALA A 108 -9.27 6.28 5.06
CA ALA A 108 -9.61 5.31 4.03
C ALA A 108 -9.88 6.03 2.70
N SER A 109 -9.68 5.33 1.58
CA SER A 109 -10.02 5.86 0.25
C SER A 109 -11.51 6.16 0.08
N ASN A 110 -12.35 5.30 0.66
CA ASN A 110 -13.80 5.37 0.66
C ASN A 110 -14.37 4.45 1.76
N GLU A 111 -15.68 4.51 1.98
CA GLU A 111 -16.38 3.66 2.94
C GLU A 111 -16.27 2.16 2.61
N GLY A 112 -16.22 1.81 1.32
CA GLY A 112 -16.06 0.43 0.88
C GLY A 112 -14.73 -0.19 1.33
N PHE A 113 -13.63 0.55 1.22
CA PHE A 113 -12.32 0.07 1.64
C PHE A 113 -12.22 0.02 3.17
N ALA A 114 -12.83 0.99 3.87
CA ALA A 114 -12.97 0.91 5.32
C ALA A 114 -13.77 -0.34 5.73
N GLY A 115 -14.86 -0.66 5.03
CA GLY A 115 -15.64 -1.87 5.21
C GLY A 115 -14.83 -3.14 4.96
N PHE A 116 -14.02 -3.18 3.90
CA PHE A 116 -13.08 -4.28 3.66
C PHE A 116 -12.08 -4.46 4.80
N VAL A 117 -11.49 -3.38 5.32
CA VAL A 117 -10.56 -3.46 6.46
C VAL A 117 -11.25 -4.00 7.71
N GLN A 118 -12.51 -3.62 7.96
CA GLN A 118 -13.32 -4.21 9.03
C GLN A 118 -13.60 -5.70 8.78
N ALA A 119 -13.88 -6.10 7.55
CA ALA A 119 -14.07 -7.50 7.20
C ALA A 119 -12.79 -8.31 7.46
N VAL A 120 -11.60 -7.79 7.11
CA VAL A 120 -10.31 -8.41 7.45
C VAL A 120 -10.16 -8.58 8.96
N ALA A 121 -10.57 -7.59 9.77
CA ALA A 121 -10.50 -7.63 11.23
C ALA A 121 -11.49 -8.60 11.89
N GLY A 122 -12.59 -8.94 11.21
CA GLY A 122 -13.74 -9.65 11.76
C GLY A 122 -13.48 -11.00 12.47
N PRO A 123 -12.48 -11.82 12.08
CA PRO A 123 -12.18 -13.05 12.81
C PRO A 123 -11.58 -12.77 14.21
N GLU A 124 -12.32 -13.08 15.27
CA GLU A 124 -11.90 -12.79 16.65
C GLU A 124 -11.40 -14.02 17.41
N THR A 125 -12.03 -15.19 17.22
CA THR A 125 -11.82 -16.36 18.08
C THR A 125 -10.51 -17.12 17.80
N PRO A 126 -9.96 -17.87 18.78
CA PRO A 126 -8.68 -18.57 18.62
C PRO A 126 -8.64 -19.64 17.51
N ASP A 127 -9.77 -20.22 17.14
CA ASP A 127 -9.90 -21.26 16.09
C ASP A 127 -9.92 -20.72 14.66
N LEU A 128 -9.86 -19.39 14.52
CA LEU A 128 -9.90 -18.68 13.23
C LEU A 128 -8.52 -18.15 12.79
N THR A 129 -7.42 -18.80 13.17
CA THR A 129 -6.07 -18.39 12.75
C THR A 129 -5.95 -18.34 11.22
N ILE A 130 -6.54 -19.30 10.50
CA ILE A 130 -6.51 -19.32 9.03
C ILE A 130 -7.18 -18.07 8.47
N GLU A 131 -8.41 -17.76 8.90
CA GLU A 131 -9.19 -16.63 8.40
C GLU A 131 -8.51 -15.28 8.68
N LYS A 132 -7.87 -15.15 9.85
CA LYS A 132 -7.04 -13.99 10.22
C LYS A 132 -5.90 -13.80 9.22
N LEU A 133 -5.10 -14.86 9.03
CA LEU A 133 -3.90 -14.80 8.20
C LEU A 133 -4.24 -14.65 6.71
N VAL A 134 -5.29 -15.29 6.21
CA VAL A 134 -5.71 -15.21 4.80
C VAL A 134 -6.03 -13.77 4.41
N GLY A 135 -6.81 -13.05 5.22
CA GLY A 135 -7.16 -11.66 4.91
C GLY A 135 -5.94 -10.74 4.77
N VAL A 136 -4.87 -11.02 5.53
CA VAL A 136 -3.63 -10.23 5.46
C VAL A 136 -2.69 -10.70 4.35
N PHE A 137 -2.39 -12.00 4.29
CA PHE A 137 -1.27 -12.52 3.50
C PHE A 137 -1.66 -12.99 2.10
N ASP A 138 -2.90 -13.42 1.88
CA ASP A 138 -3.39 -13.79 0.55
C ASP A 138 -4.10 -12.61 -0.16
N VAL A 139 -4.62 -11.63 0.59
CA VAL A 139 -5.45 -10.55 0.03
C VAL A 139 -4.84 -9.16 0.20
N LEU A 140 -4.81 -8.60 1.43
CA LEU A 140 -4.45 -7.19 1.62
C LEU A 140 -2.98 -6.88 1.27
N LYS A 141 -2.00 -7.66 1.77
CA LYS A 141 -0.57 -7.39 1.48
C LYS A 141 -0.21 -7.55 0.00
N PRO A 142 -0.67 -8.60 -0.72
CA PRO A 142 -0.48 -8.69 -2.17
C PRO A 142 -1.04 -7.48 -2.91
N HIS A 143 -2.24 -7.02 -2.56
CA HIS A 143 -2.84 -5.80 -3.13
C HIS A 143 -1.98 -4.56 -2.87
N LEU A 144 -1.46 -4.39 -1.66
CA LEU A 144 -0.57 -3.26 -1.35
C LEU A 144 0.71 -3.29 -2.19
N VAL A 145 1.31 -4.47 -2.40
CA VAL A 145 2.49 -4.60 -3.28
C VAL A 145 2.15 -4.16 -4.70
N GLU A 146 1.06 -4.65 -5.29
CA GLU A 146 0.64 -4.27 -6.65
C GLU A 146 0.46 -2.74 -6.78
N ILE A 147 -0.22 -2.13 -5.81
CA ILE A 147 -0.51 -0.70 -5.84
C ILE A 147 0.75 0.13 -5.58
N TYR A 148 1.62 -0.27 -4.67
CA TYR A 148 2.89 0.42 -4.43
C TYR A 148 3.76 0.37 -5.67
N GLU A 149 3.87 -0.78 -6.35
CA GLU A 149 4.63 -0.92 -7.60
C GLU A 149 4.03 -0.13 -8.75
N THR A 150 2.71 -0.08 -8.85
CA THR A 150 2.04 0.76 -9.84
C THR A 150 2.27 2.24 -9.56
N THR A 151 2.16 2.65 -8.30
CA THR A 151 2.39 4.04 -7.89
C THR A 151 3.83 4.45 -8.18
N MET A 152 4.82 3.62 -7.84
CA MET A 152 6.23 3.90 -8.16
C MET A 152 6.47 4.06 -9.68
N ARG A 153 5.85 3.20 -10.51
CA ARG A 153 6.00 3.28 -11.97
C ARG A 153 5.37 4.53 -12.59
N GLU A 154 4.27 5.01 -12.00
CA GLU A 154 3.51 6.16 -12.51
C GLU A 154 3.92 7.49 -11.85
N THR A 155 4.73 7.46 -10.80
CA THR A 155 5.33 8.62 -10.15
C THR A 155 6.64 9.01 -10.83
N ASP A 156 6.88 10.32 -10.94
CA ASP A 156 8.10 10.87 -11.49
C ASP A 156 9.32 10.54 -10.63
N GLN A 157 10.35 9.97 -11.26
CA GLN A 157 11.55 9.46 -10.58
C GLN A 157 12.48 10.58 -10.08
N ILE A 158 12.26 11.84 -10.49
CA ILE A 158 13.11 12.98 -10.12
C ILE A 158 12.44 13.82 -9.05
N SER A 159 11.21 14.28 -9.29
CA SER A 159 10.50 15.24 -8.46
C SER A 159 9.90 14.63 -7.20
N ASP A 160 9.59 13.33 -7.21
CA ASP A 160 9.03 12.62 -6.09
C ASP A 160 9.78 11.32 -5.75
N ALA A 161 11.11 11.35 -5.95
CA ALA A 161 12.03 10.30 -5.53
C ALA A 161 11.84 9.86 -4.05
N PRO A 162 11.61 10.77 -3.07
CA PRO A 162 11.42 10.36 -1.68
C PRO A 162 10.24 9.40 -1.48
N THR A 163 9.12 9.60 -2.20
CA THR A 163 7.97 8.69 -2.10
C THR A 163 8.32 7.31 -2.67
N ILE A 164 9.08 7.28 -3.78
CA ILE A 164 9.51 6.03 -4.41
C ILE A 164 10.41 5.23 -3.46
N GLU A 165 11.40 5.85 -2.81
CA GLU A 165 12.30 5.16 -1.87
C GLU A 165 11.55 4.54 -0.67
N ILE A 166 10.54 5.23 -0.14
CA ILE A 166 9.66 4.71 0.92
C ILE A 166 8.91 3.48 0.41
N LEU A 167 8.31 3.57 -0.78
CA LEU A 167 7.54 2.48 -1.39
C LEU A 167 8.42 1.27 -1.74
N GLU A 168 9.63 1.46 -2.26
CA GLU A 168 10.58 0.37 -2.54
C GLU A 168 10.92 -0.41 -1.27
N THR A 169 11.17 0.32 -0.18
CA THR A 169 11.45 -0.28 1.12
C THR A 169 10.25 -1.05 1.65
N ALA A 170 9.04 -0.49 1.53
CA ALA A 170 7.80 -1.15 1.92
C ALA A 170 7.55 -2.42 1.10
N VAL A 171 7.65 -2.36 -0.23
CA VAL A 171 7.46 -3.51 -1.14
C VAL A 171 8.44 -4.64 -0.83
N ARG A 172 9.73 -4.32 -0.66
CA ARG A 172 10.76 -5.33 -0.35
C ARG A 172 10.43 -6.08 0.95
N LYS A 173 10.00 -5.37 1.98
CA LYS A 173 9.61 -5.95 3.28
C LYS A 173 8.32 -6.76 3.14
N THR A 174 7.29 -6.20 2.52
CA THR A 174 5.98 -6.83 2.33
C THR A 174 6.06 -8.11 1.51
N ARG A 175 6.92 -8.19 0.50
CA ARG A 175 7.18 -9.45 -0.22
C ARG A 175 7.69 -10.57 0.69
N ARG A 176 8.60 -10.26 1.63
CA ARG A 176 9.09 -11.23 2.62
C ARG A 176 7.97 -11.64 3.57
N HIS A 177 7.11 -10.70 3.97
CA HIS A 177 5.94 -11.00 4.80
C HIS A 177 4.96 -11.94 4.10
N ILE A 178 4.67 -11.71 2.82
CA ILE A 178 3.78 -12.57 2.02
C ILE A 178 4.37 -13.98 1.93
N ALA A 179 5.64 -14.11 1.54
CA ALA A 179 6.29 -15.41 1.41
C ALA A 179 6.25 -16.21 2.74
N TRP A 180 6.54 -15.55 3.86
CA TRP A 180 6.42 -16.17 5.19
C TRP A 180 4.99 -16.55 5.53
N GLY A 181 4.02 -15.66 5.31
CA GLY A 181 2.61 -15.91 5.61
C GLY A 181 2.03 -17.05 4.78
N GLN A 182 2.42 -17.15 3.50
CA GLN A 182 2.05 -18.26 2.62
C GLN A 182 2.61 -19.59 3.13
N GLU A 183 3.89 -19.65 3.53
CA GLU A 183 4.47 -20.87 4.12
C GLU A 183 3.74 -21.30 5.40
N VAL A 184 3.36 -20.34 6.24
CA VAL A 184 2.57 -20.61 7.46
C VAL A 184 1.18 -21.14 7.10
N LEU A 185 0.48 -20.49 6.17
CA LEU A 185 -0.85 -20.89 5.73
C LEU A 185 -0.84 -22.28 5.08
N ASP A 186 0.17 -22.60 4.27
CA ASP A 186 0.33 -23.92 3.65
C ASP A 186 0.49 -25.02 4.71
N ARG A 187 1.20 -24.74 5.81
CA ARG A 187 1.33 -25.69 6.94
C ARG A 187 0.08 -25.80 7.78
N LEU A 188 -0.64 -24.70 8.02
CA LEU A 188 -1.90 -24.71 8.77
C LEU A 188 -3.03 -25.38 7.98
N CYS A 189 -2.98 -25.33 6.65
CA CYS A 189 -3.99 -25.92 5.77
C CYS A 189 -3.54 -27.30 5.24
N ASP A 190 -3.23 -28.22 6.14
CA ASP A 190 -2.74 -29.57 5.80
C ASP A 190 -3.83 -30.52 5.26
N THR A 191 -5.10 -30.24 5.55
CA THR A 191 -6.26 -31.00 5.06
C THR A 191 -7.04 -30.25 3.98
N GLU A 192 -7.83 -30.99 3.18
CA GLU A 192 -8.67 -30.37 2.14
C GLU A 192 -9.70 -29.40 2.72
N ALA A 193 -10.29 -29.72 3.87
CA ALA A 193 -11.28 -28.87 4.53
C ALA A 193 -10.68 -27.52 4.96
N LEU A 194 -9.45 -27.51 5.46
CA LEU A 194 -8.75 -26.28 5.84
C LEU A 194 -8.29 -25.48 4.62
N ARG A 195 -7.86 -26.16 3.55
CA ARG A 195 -7.56 -25.50 2.26
C ARG A 195 -8.80 -24.86 1.64
N GLU A 196 -9.97 -25.48 1.79
CA GLU A 196 -11.23 -24.90 1.34
C GLU A 196 -11.63 -23.67 2.17
N ARG A 197 -11.48 -23.70 3.50
CA ARG A 197 -11.67 -22.51 4.36
C ARG A 197 -10.80 -21.34 3.90
N ARG A 198 -9.52 -21.61 3.62
CA ARG A 198 -8.59 -20.60 3.10
C ARG A 198 -9.07 -20.01 1.77
N ARG A 199 -9.43 -20.85 0.79
CA ARG A 199 -9.92 -20.40 -0.52
C ARG A 199 -11.19 -19.57 -0.40
N ALA A 200 -12.22 -20.10 0.27
CA ALA A 200 -13.50 -19.42 0.42
C ALA A 200 -13.34 -18.04 1.07
N ARG A 201 -12.47 -17.93 2.08
CA ARG A 201 -12.19 -16.66 2.73
C ARG A 201 -11.41 -15.68 1.84
N ALA A 202 -10.44 -16.18 1.07
CA ALA A 202 -9.68 -15.36 0.13
C ALA A 202 -10.59 -14.82 -0.98
N ASP A 203 -11.49 -15.63 -1.52
CA ASP A 203 -12.44 -15.26 -2.56
C ASP A 203 -13.41 -14.17 -2.06
N GLU A 204 -14.04 -14.39 -0.90
CA GLU A 204 -14.95 -13.42 -0.27
C GLU A 204 -14.30 -12.04 -0.10
N LEU A 205 -13.08 -12.02 0.46
CA LEU A 205 -12.36 -10.78 0.72
C LEU A 205 -11.84 -10.14 -0.58
N SER A 206 -11.45 -10.93 -1.58
CA SER A 206 -10.99 -10.42 -2.88
C SER A 206 -12.13 -9.75 -3.65
N GLU A 207 -13.34 -10.29 -3.57
CA GLU A 207 -14.54 -9.67 -4.14
C GLU A 207 -14.84 -8.32 -3.46
N GLN A 208 -14.83 -8.27 -2.13
CA GLN A 208 -15.03 -7.03 -1.37
C GLN A 208 -13.95 -5.98 -1.67
N LEU A 209 -12.68 -6.40 -1.72
CA LEU A 209 -11.56 -5.52 -2.05
C LEU A 209 -11.73 -4.93 -3.45
N SER A 210 -12.08 -5.77 -4.43
CA SER A 210 -12.31 -5.35 -5.81
C SER A 210 -13.48 -4.37 -5.92
N ALA A 211 -14.60 -4.65 -5.24
CA ALA A 211 -15.76 -3.78 -5.19
C ALA A 211 -15.47 -2.42 -4.53
N SER A 212 -14.53 -2.37 -3.58
CA SER A 212 -14.11 -1.10 -2.95
C SER A 212 -13.20 -0.23 -3.82
N GLY A 213 -12.66 -0.76 -4.93
CA GLY A 213 -11.57 -0.10 -5.69
C GLY A 213 -10.21 -0.12 -4.95
N GLY A 214 -10.10 -0.97 -3.94
CA GLY A 214 -8.91 -1.17 -3.10
C GLY A 214 -8.48 0.07 -2.30
N VAL A 215 -7.23 0.02 -1.82
CA VAL A 215 -6.61 1.11 -1.03
C VAL A 215 -6.64 2.48 -1.73
N THR A 216 -6.77 2.53 -3.05
CA THR A 216 -6.87 3.79 -3.81
C THR A 216 -8.30 4.25 -4.04
N GLY A 217 -9.28 3.37 -3.79
CA GLY A 217 -10.70 3.62 -4.03
C GLY A 217 -11.06 3.84 -5.50
N THR A 218 -10.17 3.39 -6.41
CA THR A 218 -10.32 3.57 -7.86
C THR A 218 -10.72 2.24 -8.47
N LEU A 219 -11.88 2.18 -9.09
CA LEU A 219 -12.35 0.97 -9.76
C LEU A 219 -11.53 0.73 -11.04
N ALA A 220 -11.41 -0.53 -11.46
CA ALA A 220 -10.67 -0.91 -12.67
C ALA A 220 -11.21 -0.18 -13.93
N SER A 221 -12.50 0.13 -13.97
CA SER A 221 -13.15 0.96 -15.00
C SER A 221 -12.62 2.39 -15.05
N ASP A 222 -12.29 2.97 -13.89
CA ASP A 222 -11.94 4.37 -13.74
C ASP A 222 -10.45 4.60 -14.01
N ARG A 223 -9.62 3.55 -13.85
CA ARG A 223 -8.19 3.57 -14.26
C ARG A 223 -8.03 3.87 -15.75
N GLY A 224 -9.01 3.49 -16.58
CA GLY A 224 -9.05 3.77 -18.02
C GLY A 224 -9.55 5.16 -18.39
N GLN A 225 -10.31 5.83 -17.51
CA GLN A 225 -10.87 7.18 -17.74
C GLN A 225 -9.97 8.31 -17.20
N LEU A 226 -8.97 7.97 -16.39
CA LEU A 226 -7.89 8.88 -15.97
C LEU A 226 -6.76 8.97 -17.02
N ASN A 227 -7.04 8.62 -18.29
CA ASN A 227 -6.12 8.65 -19.43
C ASN A 227 -6.54 9.73 -20.41
#